data_AF-A0A9W8ECK5-F1
#
_entry.id   AF-A0A9W8ECK5-F1
#
_cell.length_a   1.000
_cell.length_b   1.000
_cell.length_c   1.000
_cell.angle_alpha   90.00
_cell.angle_beta   90.00
_cell.angle_gamma   90.00
#
_symmetry.space_group_name_H-M   'P 1'
#
loop_
_entity.id
_entity.type
_entity.pdbx_description
1 polymer ?
#
loop_
_entity_poly.entity_id
_entity_poly.type
_entity_poly.pdbx_seq_one_letter_code
_entity_poly.pdbx_strand_id
1 'polypeptide(L)'
;MARWLTFTTAAAHGAPLWWLGLAILLLTAIIPTFGATAKSLTLPNAIPEAHLQAVDLKSISRRIHLTTATVRESISVIIKNRGTGELQDLYWVVPESEDPQVGLIYASFSKPDIPLKATRLDDVVTRSDGTAYRLYHLRLDPAMPPQQQRSLGLLIVHTAALEPLPHSIPQHGKQLLWYTGNTYVNSLYAVAKQTTEVLLPTSITESHADQPKPFRMRGTDLVYGPYKSAEPLAYAPLTVHFPHQVPAVWLPSVRRHIEISHWGGQLTVNDHAVVRNNGATLKGHYERTLMTRPGMTSGFLLNFFQTPLPATATNVHFRDEVGNVSTTFLRPGKDQAVLQFNTRYPLAGGWIYNWNHGYSQPLADVLRYDSTTQRYNLMTTLPFLFPNATVEQSMLEVVLPEGATDIHVRTAADVDNLSQDTYYTYMDSIGRPMITLARRLVVDELSQYPIIISYRYDMLALLRKPFHLALLFFVLFFFASIVSRVDYNLPNRRRGDAKAAEQSTVKVPLPESKPEVPASPETPEKSASMKRRKKKSNK
;
A
#
# COMPACT_ATOMS: atom_id res chain seq x y z
N MET A 1 -96.51 12.47 -7.83
CA MET A 1 -97.47 12.50 -8.97
C MET A 1 -96.87 11.70 -10.13
N ALA A 2 -97.73 11.03 -10.93
CA ALA A 2 -97.50 10.38 -12.26
C ALA A 2 -96.11 9.78 -12.59
N ARG A 3 -95.96 8.45 -12.78
CA ARG A 3 -96.35 7.62 -13.96
C ARG A 3 -95.46 7.85 -15.19
N TRP A 4 -94.58 6.89 -15.53
CA TRP A 4 -94.81 5.65 -16.34
C TRP A 4 -94.87 5.94 -17.85
N LEU A 5 -93.97 5.34 -18.66
CA LEU A 5 -94.32 4.37 -19.74
C LEU A 5 -93.12 3.94 -20.61
N THR A 6 -93.21 2.69 -21.08
CA THR A 6 -92.29 1.97 -21.99
C THR A 6 -93.02 1.54 -23.26
N PHE A 7 -92.37 1.56 -24.43
CA PHE A 7 -92.72 0.80 -25.66
C PHE A 7 -91.37 0.57 -26.40
N THR A 8 -90.80 -0.60 -26.73
CA THR A 8 -91.19 -1.96 -27.23
C THR A 8 -91.16 -2.12 -28.77
N THR A 9 -90.36 -3.11 -29.24
CA THR A 9 -90.55 -3.98 -30.45
C THR A 9 -90.55 -3.32 -31.85
N ALA A 10 -90.18 -3.94 -32.99
CA ALA A 10 -89.70 -5.28 -33.41
C ALA A 10 -88.71 -5.09 -34.62
N ALA A 11 -87.78 -6.00 -35.01
CA ALA A 11 -87.97 -7.25 -35.79
C ALA A 11 -88.86 -7.11 -37.06
N ALA A 12 -88.58 -7.66 -38.26
CA ALA A 12 -87.48 -8.51 -38.76
C ALA A 12 -87.52 -8.69 -40.32
N HIS A 13 -86.52 -9.40 -40.91
CA HIS A 13 -86.49 -10.01 -42.27
C HIS A 13 -86.38 -9.04 -43.49
N GLY A 14 -85.80 -9.40 -44.65
CA GLY A 14 -85.17 -10.64 -45.15
C GLY A 14 -84.32 -10.42 -46.44
N ALA A 15 -83.60 -11.44 -46.89
CA ALA A 15 -82.56 -11.44 -47.96
C ALA A 15 -83.16 -11.47 -49.42
N PRO A 16 -82.46 -11.72 -50.58
CA PRO A 16 -81.15 -12.40 -50.77
C PRO A 16 -80.20 -11.97 -51.94
N LEU A 17 -79.07 -12.72 -52.08
CA LEU A 17 -78.05 -12.74 -53.16
C LEU A 17 -77.11 -11.50 -53.23
N TRP A 18 -75.94 -11.44 -53.90
CA TRP A 18 -74.76 -12.32 -54.18
C TRP A 18 -73.66 -11.39 -54.79
N TRP A 19 -72.34 -11.64 -54.89
CA TRP A 19 -71.42 -12.76 -54.58
C TRP A 19 -69.96 -12.21 -54.39
N LEU A 20 -69.01 -13.06 -53.97
CA LEU A 20 -67.52 -12.92 -54.04
C LEU A 20 -66.77 -11.75 -53.36
N GLY A 21 -65.72 -12.09 -52.59
CA GLY A 21 -64.66 -11.14 -52.17
C GLY A 21 -64.02 -11.47 -50.81
N LEU A 22 -63.09 -12.44 -50.77
CA LEU A 22 -62.49 -12.94 -49.53
C LEU A 22 -61.21 -12.17 -49.15
N ALA A 23 -61.23 -11.41 -48.06
CA ALA A 23 -60.03 -10.85 -47.41
C ALA A 23 -60.23 -10.74 -45.89
N ILE A 24 -59.47 -11.49 -45.11
CA ILE A 24 -59.55 -11.53 -43.65
C ILE A 24 -58.70 -10.40 -43.07
N LEU A 25 -59.31 -9.50 -42.28
CA LEU A 25 -58.58 -8.49 -41.52
C LEU A 25 -59.08 -8.47 -40.06
N LEU A 26 -58.31 -9.15 -39.21
CA LEU A 26 -58.58 -9.30 -37.78
C LEU A 26 -58.14 -8.03 -37.03
N LEU A 27 -59.11 -7.15 -36.74
CA LEU A 27 -58.89 -5.93 -35.94
C LEU A 27 -59.06 -6.27 -34.46
N THR A 28 -58.00 -6.75 -33.81
CA THR A 28 -57.95 -6.95 -32.36
C THR A 28 -57.69 -5.63 -31.63
N ALA A 29 -58.42 -5.40 -30.54
CA ALA A 29 -58.36 -4.15 -29.79
C ALA A 29 -56.98 -3.91 -29.15
N ILE A 30 -56.46 -2.69 -29.30
CA ILE A 30 -55.23 -2.25 -28.63
C ILE A 30 -55.55 -1.98 -27.15
N ILE A 31 -55.18 -2.91 -26.29
CA ILE A 31 -55.01 -2.64 -24.86
C ILE A 31 -53.62 -2.02 -24.69
N PRO A 32 -53.49 -0.80 -24.12
CA PRO A 32 -52.17 -0.22 -23.87
C PRO A 32 -51.48 -1.00 -22.74
N THR A 33 -50.58 -1.90 -23.10
CA THR A 33 -49.62 -2.46 -22.17
C THR A 33 -48.69 -1.35 -21.70
N PHE A 34 -48.73 -1.03 -20.41
CA PHE A 34 -47.67 -0.23 -19.76
C PHE A 34 -46.38 -1.05 -19.75
N GLY A 35 -45.66 -1.03 -20.87
CA GLY A 35 -44.31 -1.53 -20.96
C GLY A 35 -43.41 -0.67 -20.07
N ALA A 36 -42.84 -1.26 -19.03
CA ALA A 36 -41.72 -0.65 -18.33
C ALA A 36 -40.61 -0.44 -19.35
N THR A 37 -40.29 0.82 -19.66
CA THR A 37 -39.21 1.16 -20.59
C THR A 37 -37.90 0.59 -20.07
N ALA A 38 -37.38 -0.44 -20.75
CA ALA A 38 -36.07 -0.97 -20.48
C ALA A 38 -35.05 0.17 -20.63
N LYS A 39 -34.45 0.57 -19.50
CA LYS A 39 -33.45 1.64 -19.45
C LYS A 39 -32.25 1.22 -20.32
N SER A 40 -32.01 1.93 -21.41
CA SER A 40 -30.90 1.64 -22.31
C SER A 40 -29.55 1.86 -21.60
N LEU A 41 -28.57 1.06 -22.04
CA LEU A 41 -27.17 1.12 -21.64
C LEU A 41 -26.35 1.51 -22.86
N THR A 42 -25.42 2.45 -22.72
CA THR A 42 -24.40 2.70 -23.75
C THR A 42 -23.14 1.94 -23.34
N LEU A 43 -22.85 0.88 -24.11
CA LEU A 43 -21.70 0.01 -23.89
C LEU A 43 -20.49 0.48 -24.73
N PRO A 44 -19.27 0.36 -24.20
CA PRO A 44 -18.05 0.46 -25.01
C PRO A 44 -18.04 -0.60 -26.11
N ASN A 45 -17.44 -0.29 -27.26
CA ASN A 45 -17.26 -1.23 -28.37
C ASN A 45 -16.49 -2.52 -27.95
N ALA A 46 -15.77 -2.48 -26.83
CA ALA A 46 -15.07 -3.62 -26.25
C ALA A 46 -15.98 -4.71 -25.65
N ILE A 47 -17.25 -4.44 -25.35
CA ILE A 47 -18.19 -5.43 -24.79
C ILE A 47 -19.31 -5.75 -25.79
N PRO A 48 -19.27 -6.89 -26.49
CA PRO A 48 -20.39 -7.33 -27.33
C PRO A 48 -21.66 -7.60 -26.49
N GLU A 49 -22.83 -7.13 -26.93
CA GLU A 49 -24.10 -7.43 -26.24
C GLU A 49 -24.36 -8.94 -26.08
N ALA A 50 -23.95 -9.74 -27.07
CA ALA A 50 -24.00 -11.19 -27.03
C ALA A 50 -23.21 -11.80 -25.86
N HIS A 51 -22.12 -11.15 -25.42
CA HIS A 51 -21.35 -11.56 -24.23
C HIS A 51 -22.14 -11.32 -22.94
N LEU A 52 -22.83 -10.18 -22.83
CA LEU A 52 -23.68 -9.89 -21.67
C LEU A 52 -24.86 -10.85 -21.55
N GLN A 53 -25.43 -11.29 -22.68
CA GLN A 53 -26.50 -12.30 -22.71
C GLN A 53 -25.98 -13.73 -22.43
N ALA A 54 -24.69 -14.00 -22.67
CA ALA A 54 -24.07 -15.30 -22.43
C ALA A 54 -23.73 -15.57 -20.95
N VAL A 55 -23.83 -14.59 -20.05
CA VAL A 55 -23.50 -14.72 -18.62
C VAL A 55 -24.73 -14.47 -17.75
N ASP A 56 -24.98 -15.36 -16.79
CA ASP A 56 -26.15 -15.31 -15.91
C ASP A 56 -25.74 -15.43 -14.43
N LEU A 57 -26.10 -14.42 -13.62
CA LEU A 57 -25.74 -14.36 -12.20
C LEU A 57 -26.86 -14.97 -11.36
N LYS A 58 -26.67 -16.23 -10.95
CA LYS A 58 -27.71 -17.04 -10.29
C LYS A 58 -28.04 -16.58 -8.88
N SER A 59 -27.02 -16.23 -8.11
CA SER A 59 -27.16 -15.78 -6.72
C SER A 59 -25.98 -14.89 -6.38
N ILE A 60 -26.25 -13.72 -5.80
CA ILE A 60 -25.24 -12.84 -5.22
C ILE A 60 -25.50 -12.67 -3.72
N SER A 61 -24.44 -12.78 -2.93
CA SER A 61 -24.40 -12.39 -1.52
C SER A 61 -23.33 -11.30 -1.37
N ARG A 62 -23.76 -10.06 -1.20
CA ARG A 62 -22.90 -8.89 -0.97
C ARG A 62 -22.83 -8.58 0.52
N ARG A 63 -21.64 -8.31 1.04
CA ARG A 63 -21.39 -7.88 2.42
C ARG A 63 -20.60 -6.60 2.43
N ILE A 64 -21.12 -5.57 3.10
CA ILE A 64 -20.49 -4.26 3.22
C ILE A 64 -20.09 -4.09 4.69
N HIS A 65 -18.78 -4.02 4.96
CA HIS A 65 -18.24 -3.91 6.31
C HIS A 65 -17.95 -2.45 6.63
N LEU A 66 -18.73 -1.87 7.56
CA LEU A 66 -18.63 -0.48 8.02
C LEU A 66 -18.02 -0.37 9.45
N THR A 67 -17.33 -1.43 9.89
CA THR A 67 -16.70 -1.54 11.22
C THR A 67 -15.37 -0.81 11.35
N THR A 68 -14.80 -0.38 10.22
CA THR A 68 -13.45 0.18 10.08
C THR A 68 -13.50 1.48 9.28
N ALA A 69 -12.43 2.28 9.32
CA ALA A 69 -12.36 3.54 8.58
C ALA A 69 -12.44 3.34 7.05
N THR A 70 -11.89 2.23 6.55
CA THR A 70 -12.08 1.74 5.18
C THR A 70 -13.30 0.83 5.08
N VAL A 71 -14.06 0.95 3.99
CA VAL A 71 -15.22 0.08 3.70
C VAL A 71 -14.79 -1.10 2.85
N ARG A 72 -15.08 -2.32 3.33
CA ARG A 72 -14.80 -3.56 2.59
C ARG A 72 -16.09 -4.14 2.05
N GLU A 73 -16.13 -4.35 0.74
CA GLU A 73 -17.25 -4.96 0.04
C GLU A 73 -16.86 -6.36 -0.44
N SER A 74 -17.35 -7.39 0.26
CA SER A 74 -17.15 -8.80 -0.10
C SER A 74 -18.37 -9.33 -0.86
N ILE A 75 -18.18 -9.79 -2.09
CA ILE A 75 -19.24 -10.25 -2.98
C ILE A 75 -18.99 -11.72 -3.32
N SER A 76 -19.91 -12.59 -2.96
CA SER A 76 -19.93 -13.99 -3.41
C SER A 76 -21.00 -14.17 -4.47
N VAL A 77 -20.60 -14.51 -5.70
CA VAL A 77 -21.51 -14.67 -6.85
C VAL A 77 -21.39 -16.05 -7.49
N ILE A 78 -22.54 -16.67 -7.78
CA ILE A 78 -22.61 -17.89 -8.58
C ILE A 78 -22.85 -17.49 -10.04
N ILE A 79 -21.81 -17.63 -10.86
CA ILE A 79 -21.84 -17.34 -12.29
C ILE A 79 -22.19 -18.59 -13.08
N LYS A 80 -23.05 -18.46 -14.10
CA LYS A 80 -23.33 -19.51 -15.09
C LYS A 80 -22.97 -19.02 -16.49
N ASN A 81 -22.15 -19.78 -17.22
CA ASN A 81 -21.98 -19.62 -18.65
C ASN A 81 -23.24 -20.18 -19.36
N ARG A 82 -24.01 -19.34 -20.06
CA ARG A 82 -25.13 -19.74 -20.94
C ARG A 82 -24.74 -19.80 -22.42
N GLY A 83 -23.59 -19.25 -22.80
CA GLY A 83 -23.08 -19.24 -24.16
C GLY A 83 -22.72 -20.62 -24.70
N THR A 84 -22.40 -20.66 -25.99
CA THR A 84 -21.97 -21.86 -26.72
C THR A 84 -20.45 -22.07 -26.68
N GLY A 85 -19.68 -21.02 -26.42
CA GLY A 85 -18.22 -21.06 -26.26
C GLY A 85 -17.76 -21.05 -24.80
N GLU A 86 -16.46 -21.19 -24.59
CA GLU A 86 -15.84 -21.04 -23.27
C GLU A 86 -15.85 -19.57 -22.84
N LEU A 87 -16.19 -19.32 -21.58
CA LEU A 87 -16.18 -17.99 -20.99
C LEU A 87 -14.83 -17.76 -20.31
N GLN A 88 -13.97 -16.94 -20.94
CA GLN A 88 -12.70 -16.48 -20.37
C GLN A 88 -12.80 -15.06 -19.78
N ASP A 89 -13.70 -14.22 -20.29
CA ASP A 89 -13.81 -12.82 -19.90
C ASP A 89 -15.05 -12.56 -19.04
N LEU A 90 -14.89 -11.81 -17.96
CA LEU A 90 -16.00 -11.34 -17.12
C LEU A 90 -15.79 -9.86 -16.81
N TYR A 91 -16.84 -9.06 -16.88
CA TYR A 91 -16.74 -7.61 -16.67
C TYR A 91 -17.43 -7.21 -15.38
N TRP A 92 -16.70 -6.50 -14.51
CA TRP A 92 -17.25 -5.88 -13.30
C TRP A 92 -17.27 -4.36 -13.44
N VAL A 93 -18.09 -3.69 -12.63
CA VAL A 93 -18.25 -2.24 -12.67
C VAL A 93 -18.27 -1.62 -11.27
N VAL A 94 -17.69 -0.44 -11.18
CA VAL A 94 -17.74 0.45 -10.01
C VAL A 94 -18.27 1.80 -10.51
N PRO A 95 -19.15 2.50 -9.77
CA PRO A 95 -19.56 3.87 -10.12
C PRO A 95 -18.34 4.76 -10.35
N GLU A 96 -18.35 5.59 -11.39
CA GLU A 96 -17.18 6.41 -11.73
C GLU A 96 -16.82 7.42 -10.63
N SER A 97 -17.79 7.83 -9.81
CA SER A 97 -17.56 8.65 -8.61
C SER A 97 -16.82 7.90 -7.49
N GLU A 98 -16.89 6.57 -7.44
CA GLU A 98 -16.25 5.73 -6.43
C GLU A 98 -14.86 5.23 -6.88
N ASP A 99 -14.63 5.03 -8.19
CA ASP A 99 -13.35 4.56 -8.76
C ASP A 99 -12.08 5.27 -8.21
N PRO A 100 -12.03 6.62 -8.06
CA PRO A 100 -10.87 7.31 -7.53
C PRO A 100 -10.52 6.95 -6.06
N GLN A 101 -11.45 6.34 -5.33
CA GLN A 101 -11.36 5.94 -3.92
C GLN A 101 -11.10 4.43 -3.71
N VAL A 102 -11.12 3.62 -4.79
CA VAL A 102 -10.88 2.17 -4.71
C VAL A 102 -9.38 1.91 -4.54
N GLY A 103 -8.99 1.29 -3.41
CA GLY A 103 -7.59 0.90 -3.14
C GLY A 103 -7.22 -0.48 -3.71
N LEU A 104 -8.19 -1.40 -3.74
CA LEU A 104 -8.01 -2.76 -4.24
C LEU A 104 -9.33 -3.32 -4.81
N ILE A 105 -9.24 -4.01 -5.94
CA ILE A 105 -10.20 -5.02 -6.37
C ILE A 105 -9.46 -6.35 -6.47
N TYR A 106 -9.85 -7.31 -5.65
CA TYR A 106 -9.39 -8.69 -5.73
C TYR A 106 -10.53 -9.59 -6.18
N ALA A 107 -10.25 -10.57 -7.03
CA ALA A 107 -11.21 -11.57 -7.48
C ALA A 107 -10.58 -12.97 -7.42
N SER A 108 -11.34 -13.97 -6.98
CA SER A 108 -10.90 -15.37 -7.01
C SER A 108 -12.07 -16.33 -7.25
N PHE A 109 -11.81 -17.50 -7.85
CA PHE A 109 -12.77 -18.61 -7.76
C PHE A 109 -12.86 -19.07 -6.31
N SER A 110 -14.04 -19.39 -5.78
CA SER A 110 -14.18 -19.70 -4.35
C SER A 110 -13.81 -21.15 -3.98
N LYS A 111 -13.72 -22.07 -4.96
CA LYS A 111 -13.50 -23.51 -4.76
C LYS A 111 -12.85 -24.16 -6.01
N PRO A 112 -11.54 -24.49 -5.99
CA PRO A 112 -10.53 -24.03 -5.02
C PRO A 112 -10.32 -22.51 -5.12
N ASP A 113 -9.64 -21.92 -4.12
CA ASP A 113 -9.27 -20.50 -4.14
C ASP A 113 -8.19 -20.25 -5.19
N ILE A 114 -8.59 -19.70 -6.34
CA ILE A 114 -7.69 -19.38 -7.47
C ILE A 114 -7.79 -17.87 -7.71
N PRO A 115 -6.73 -17.08 -7.46
CA PRO A 115 -6.73 -15.65 -7.72
C PRO A 115 -6.84 -15.39 -9.23
N LEU A 116 -7.66 -14.41 -9.61
CA LEU A 116 -7.90 -14.02 -10.99
C LEU A 116 -7.24 -12.68 -11.28
N LYS A 117 -6.78 -12.48 -12.51
CA LYS A 117 -6.26 -11.18 -12.93
C LYS A 117 -7.43 -10.21 -13.15
N ALA A 118 -7.57 -9.26 -12.23
CA ALA A 118 -8.38 -8.07 -12.41
C ALA A 118 -7.56 -6.97 -13.10
N THR A 119 -8.12 -6.32 -14.11
CA THR A 119 -7.49 -5.19 -14.84
C THR A 119 -8.49 -4.06 -14.94
N ARG A 120 -8.13 -2.85 -14.49
CA ARG A 120 -8.95 -1.65 -14.70
C ARG A 120 -8.89 -1.26 -16.18
N LEU A 121 -10.03 -0.93 -16.78
CA LEU A 121 -10.12 -0.46 -18.16
C LEU A 121 -10.45 1.04 -18.19
N ASP A 122 -9.95 1.75 -19.21
CA ASP A 122 -10.23 3.18 -19.40
C ASP A 122 -11.61 3.46 -20.03
N ASP A 123 -12.29 2.40 -20.46
CA ASP A 123 -13.68 2.42 -20.89
C ASP A 123 -14.66 2.70 -19.73
N VAL A 124 -15.77 3.37 -20.07
CA VAL A 124 -16.85 3.74 -19.15
C VAL A 124 -18.18 3.27 -19.72
N VAL A 125 -18.99 2.60 -18.89
CA VAL A 125 -20.38 2.25 -19.23
C VAL A 125 -21.29 3.35 -18.67
N THR A 126 -22.12 3.95 -19.53
CA THR A 126 -23.07 4.98 -19.09
C THR A 126 -24.51 4.46 -19.15
N ARG A 127 -25.26 4.71 -18.08
CA ARG A 127 -26.68 4.40 -17.97
C ARG A 127 -27.51 5.56 -18.52
N SER A 128 -28.70 5.26 -19.03
CA SER A 128 -29.67 6.26 -19.53
C SER A 128 -30.09 7.39 -18.57
N ASP A 129 -29.76 7.31 -17.27
CA ASP A 129 -29.94 8.41 -16.29
C ASP A 129 -28.68 9.30 -16.14
N GLY A 130 -27.65 9.08 -16.97
CA GLY A 130 -26.37 9.81 -16.92
C GLY A 130 -25.36 9.21 -15.93
N THR A 131 -25.72 8.17 -15.18
CA THR A 131 -24.79 7.52 -14.23
C THR A 131 -23.70 6.78 -15.00
N ALA A 132 -22.46 7.16 -14.77
CA ALA A 132 -21.27 6.55 -15.37
C ALA A 132 -20.62 5.52 -14.45
N TYR A 133 -20.06 4.45 -15.04
CA TYR A 133 -19.45 3.33 -14.33
C TYR A 133 -18.10 2.97 -14.97
N ARG A 134 -17.05 2.91 -14.16
CA ARG A 134 -15.73 2.44 -14.54
C ARG A 134 -15.73 0.92 -14.73
N LEU A 135 -15.13 0.46 -15.82
CA LEU A 135 -15.09 -0.94 -16.20
C LEU A 135 -13.84 -1.66 -15.66
N TYR A 136 -14.02 -2.88 -15.18
CA TYR A 136 -12.95 -3.79 -14.76
C TYR A 136 -13.08 -5.13 -15.47
N HIS A 137 -12.00 -5.59 -16.08
CA HIS A 137 -11.92 -6.89 -16.74
C HIS A 137 -11.34 -7.93 -15.77
N LEU A 138 -12.09 -9.02 -15.56
CA LEU A 138 -11.71 -10.16 -14.75
C LEU A 138 -11.44 -11.34 -15.69
N ARG A 139 -10.19 -11.74 -15.82
CA ARG A 139 -9.81 -12.90 -16.65
C ARG A 139 -10.01 -14.19 -15.87
N LEU A 140 -10.94 -15.03 -16.33
CA LEU A 140 -11.23 -16.35 -15.80
C LEU A 140 -10.18 -17.36 -16.29
N ASP A 141 -9.34 -17.83 -15.36
CA ASP A 141 -8.34 -18.86 -15.60
C ASP A 141 -8.42 -19.95 -14.50
N PRO A 142 -8.74 -21.22 -14.82
CA PRO A 142 -9.09 -21.73 -16.15
C PRO A 142 -10.44 -21.21 -16.62
N ALA A 143 -10.61 -21.08 -17.94
CA ALA A 143 -11.86 -20.67 -18.58
C ALA A 143 -13.05 -21.57 -18.17
N MET A 144 -14.27 -21.07 -18.36
CA MET A 144 -15.50 -21.78 -18.01
C MET A 144 -16.20 -22.37 -19.23
N PRO A 145 -16.20 -23.72 -19.38
CA PRO A 145 -17.02 -24.43 -20.36
C PRO A 145 -18.50 -23.99 -20.42
N PRO A 146 -19.15 -24.17 -21.60
CA PRO A 146 -20.59 -23.96 -21.77
C PRO A 146 -21.43 -24.63 -20.69
N GLN A 147 -22.49 -23.96 -20.24
CA GLN A 147 -23.44 -24.43 -19.21
C GLN A 147 -22.86 -24.67 -17.80
N GLN A 148 -21.54 -24.58 -17.59
CA GLN A 148 -20.93 -24.75 -16.27
C GLN A 148 -21.31 -23.58 -15.32
N GLN A 149 -21.41 -23.90 -14.03
CA GLN A 149 -21.53 -22.92 -12.94
C GLN A 149 -20.26 -22.93 -12.09
N ARG A 150 -19.81 -21.76 -11.62
CA ARG A 150 -18.76 -21.63 -10.60
C ARG A 150 -19.14 -20.55 -9.58
N SER A 151 -18.55 -20.67 -8.39
CA SER A 151 -18.58 -19.63 -7.36
C SER A 151 -17.36 -18.73 -7.53
N LEU A 152 -17.59 -17.43 -7.49
CA LEU A 152 -16.60 -16.38 -7.65
C LEU A 152 -16.72 -15.43 -6.43
N GLY A 153 -15.60 -15.13 -5.79
CA GLY A 153 -15.48 -14.11 -4.76
C GLY A 153 -14.86 -12.84 -5.35
N LEU A 154 -15.43 -11.68 -5.04
CA LEU A 154 -14.78 -10.38 -5.22
C LEU A 154 -14.64 -9.71 -3.86
N LEU A 155 -13.54 -8.98 -3.67
CA LEU A 155 -13.32 -8.06 -2.57
C LEU A 155 -12.94 -6.70 -3.15
N ILE A 156 -13.77 -5.69 -2.87
CA ILE A 156 -13.52 -4.29 -3.24
C ILE A 156 -13.26 -3.52 -1.95
N VAL A 157 -12.15 -2.78 -1.88
CA VAL A 157 -11.78 -1.98 -0.70
C VAL A 157 -11.88 -0.50 -1.06
N HIS A 158 -12.88 0.17 -0.49
CA HIS A 158 -13.12 1.59 -0.66
C HIS A 158 -12.49 2.37 0.50
N THR A 159 -11.65 3.34 0.17
CA THR A 159 -10.80 4.02 1.17
C THR A 159 -11.46 5.26 1.80
N ALA A 160 -12.28 5.98 1.04
CA ALA A 160 -12.86 7.27 1.44
C ALA A 160 -14.41 7.31 1.39
N ALA A 161 -15.06 6.15 1.50
CA ALA A 161 -16.51 5.99 1.38
C ALA A 161 -17.32 6.30 2.67
N LEU A 162 -16.68 6.85 3.70
CA LEU A 162 -17.31 7.21 4.98
C LEU A 162 -17.09 8.69 5.29
N GLU A 163 -18.18 9.41 5.51
CA GLU A 163 -18.14 10.84 5.83
C GLU A 163 -18.61 11.10 7.26
N PRO A 164 -17.91 11.94 8.06
CA PRO A 164 -18.37 12.30 9.38
C PRO A 164 -19.59 13.23 9.30
N LEU A 165 -20.72 12.81 9.86
CA LEU A 165 -21.95 13.62 9.93
C LEU A 165 -22.46 13.67 11.38
N PRO A 166 -22.38 14.82 12.08
CA PRO A 166 -21.91 16.11 11.60
C PRO A 166 -20.39 16.17 11.36
N HIS A 167 -19.95 16.98 10.40
CA HIS A 167 -18.53 17.17 10.06
C HIS A 167 -17.68 17.76 11.19
N SER A 168 -18.29 18.33 12.24
CA SER A 168 -17.60 18.97 13.36
C SER A 168 -18.29 18.67 14.69
N ILE A 169 -17.55 18.14 15.66
CA ILE A 169 -18.03 17.71 16.98
C ILE A 169 -17.19 18.33 18.12
N PRO A 170 -17.79 18.65 19.28
CA PRO A 170 -17.01 19.08 20.45
C PRO A 170 -16.10 17.94 20.94
N GLN A 171 -15.10 18.26 21.78
CA GLN A 171 -14.09 17.30 22.24
C GLN A 171 -14.64 16.05 22.95
N HIS A 172 -15.82 16.17 23.57
CA HIS A 172 -16.55 15.09 24.23
C HIS A 172 -17.76 14.58 23.41
N GLY A 173 -17.88 15.02 22.15
CA GLY A 173 -18.92 14.60 21.23
C GLY A 173 -18.77 13.14 20.81
N LYS A 174 -19.91 12.53 20.44
CA LYS A 174 -19.95 11.22 19.80
C LYS A 174 -19.76 11.41 18.29
N GLN A 175 -18.83 10.67 17.69
CA GLN A 175 -18.69 10.64 16.24
C GLN A 175 -19.75 9.72 15.62
N LEU A 176 -20.44 10.19 14.58
CA LEU A 176 -21.27 9.37 13.70
C LEU A 176 -20.74 9.49 12.27
N LEU A 177 -20.84 8.40 11.53
CA LEU A 177 -20.43 8.31 10.13
C LEU A 177 -21.63 8.03 9.24
N TRP A 178 -21.62 8.65 8.07
CA TRP A 178 -22.58 8.48 7.00
C TRP A 178 -21.95 7.65 5.88
N TYR A 179 -22.63 6.59 5.49
CA TYR A 179 -22.30 5.76 4.33
C TYR A 179 -23.37 5.94 3.26
N THR A 180 -22.96 6.12 2.00
CA THR A 180 -23.83 6.14 0.81
C THR A 180 -23.38 5.08 -0.17
N GLY A 181 -24.33 4.42 -0.84
CA GLY A 181 -24.07 3.47 -1.92
C GLY A 181 -25.35 3.02 -2.61
N ASN A 182 -25.31 1.85 -3.24
CA ASN A 182 -26.47 1.18 -3.85
C ASN A 182 -26.91 0.00 -2.96
N THR A 183 -28.22 -0.25 -2.81
CA THR A 183 -28.74 -1.44 -2.11
C THR A 183 -28.59 -2.70 -2.98
N TYR A 184 -28.68 -2.54 -4.29
CA TYR A 184 -28.39 -3.59 -5.27
C TYR A 184 -26.88 -3.64 -5.58
N VAL A 185 -26.42 -4.77 -6.12
CA VAL A 185 -25.06 -4.93 -6.63
C VAL A 185 -24.92 -4.22 -7.98
N ASN A 186 -23.88 -3.41 -8.14
CA ASN A 186 -23.54 -2.79 -9.43
C ASN A 186 -23.02 -3.89 -10.39
N SER A 187 -23.85 -4.34 -11.32
CA SER A 187 -23.55 -5.42 -12.27
C SER A 187 -24.11 -5.12 -13.66
N LEU A 188 -23.32 -5.41 -14.69
CA LEU A 188 -23.73 -5.35 -16.10
C LEU A 188 -24.66 -6.49 -16.53
N TYR A 189 -24.73 -7.56 -15.72
CA TYR A 189 -25.51 -8.75 -15.99
C TYR A 189 -26.77 -8.77 -15.11
N ALA A 190 -27.86 -9.35 -15.63
CA ALA A 190 -29.09 -9.57 -14.87
C ALA A 190 -28.85 -10.56 -13.71
N VAL A 191 -29.47 -10.27 -12.56
CA VAL A 191 -29.24 -11.03 -11.32
C VAL A 191 -30.53 -11.73 -10.88
N ALA A 192 -30.54 -13.07 -10.91
CA ALA A 192 -31.73 -13.84 -10.59
C ALA A 192 -32.13 -13.74 -9.10
N LYS A 193 -31.14 -13.65 -8.19
CA LYS A 193 -31.35 -13.46 -6.74
C LYS A 193 -30.17 -12.71 -6.13
N GLN A 194 -30.43 -11.71 -5.28
CA GLN A 194 -29.38 -11.05 -4.50
C GLN A 194 -29.81 -10.70 -3.08
N THR A 195 -28.83 -10.70 -2.17
CA THR A 195 -28.94 -10.20 -0.79
C THR A 195 -27.74 -9.30 -0.51
N THR A 196 -27.97 -8.16 0.14
CA THR A 196 -26.92 -7.23 0.60
C THR A 196 -26.98 -7.16 2.13
N GLU A 197 -25.90 -7.54 2.81
CA GLU A 197 -25.78 -7.46 4.27
C GLU A 197 -24.79 -6.32 4.63
N VAL A 198 -25.22 -5.34 5.41
CA VAL A 198 -24.36 -4.25 5.92
C VAL A 198 -23.98 -4.57 7.37
N LEU A 199 -22.70 -4.81 7.63
CA LEU A 199 -22.16 -5.05 8.96
C LEU A 199 -21.78 -3.72 9.62
N LEU A 200 -22.43 -3.41 10.74
CA LEU A 200 -22.22 -2.20 11.52
C LEU A 200 -21.34 -2.47 12.76
N PRO A 201 -20.64 -1.45 13.30
CA PRO A 201 -19.86 -1.58 14.53
C PRO A 201 -20.74 -1.80 15.77
N THR A 202 -22.02 -1.40 15.72
CA THR A 202 -23.01 -1.61 16.78
C THR A 202 -24.39 -1.84 16.16
N SER A 203 -25.34 -2.38 16.93
CA SER A 203 -26.74 -2.55 16.51
C SER A 203 -27.56 -1.26 16.55
N ILE A 204 -26.95 -0.11 16.82
CA ILE A 204 -27.60 1.20 16.88
C ILE A 204 -27.34 1.93 15.57
N THR A 205 -28.40 2.40 14.92
CA THR A 205 -28.34 3.33 13.78
C THR A 205 -29.13 4.58 14.13
N GLU A 206 -28.70 5.73 13.61
CA GLU A 206 -29.46 6.99 13.67
C GLU A 206 -30.49 7.02 12.54
N SER A 207 -30.09 6.59 11.34
CA SER A 207 -30.97 6.35 10.19
C SER A 207 -30.42 5.27 9.27
N HIS A 208 -31.30 4.64 8.50
CA HIS A 208 -30.94 3.73 7.42
C HIS A 208 -32.00 3.78 6.30
N ALA A 209 -31.67 3.28 5.11
CA ALA A 209 -32.61 3.25 4.00
C ALA A 209 -33.73 2.21 4.22
N ASP A 210 -34.99 2.65 4.19
CA ASP A 210 -36.19 1.78 4.33
C ASP A 210 -36.63 1.09 3.03
N GLN A 211 -35.91 1.32 1.92
CA GLN A 211 -36.24 0.82 0.60
C GLN A 211 -34.98 0.29 -0.13
N PRO A 212 -35.12 -0.73 -0.99
CA PRO A 212 -36.35 -1.46 -1.31
C PRO A 212 -36.69 -2.50 -0.24
N LYS A 213 -37.98 -2.73 0.03
CA LYS A 213 -38.42 -3.86 0.88
C LYS A 213 -38.26 -5.21 0.14
N PRO A 214 -37.97 -6.32 0.85
CA PRO A 214 -37.79 -6.44 2.29
C PRO A 214 -36.39 -6.02 2.76
N PHE A 215 -36.32 -5.50 3.99
CA PHE A 215 -35.09 -5.33 4.75
C PHE A 215 -35.34 -5.74 6.21
N ARG A 216 -34.28 -6.03 6.97
CA ARG A 216 -34.36 -6.38 8.41
C ARG A 216 -33.03 -6.08 9.12
N MET A 217 -33.09 -5.63 10.38
CA MET A 217 -31.91 -5.70 11.26
C MET A 217 -31.83 -7.06 11.95
N ARG A 218 -30.61 -7.59 12.08
CA ARG A 218 -30.26 -8.81 12.82
C ARG A 218 -29.01 -8.51 13.66
N GLY A 219 -29.20 -7.96 14.84
CA GLY A 219 -28.08 -7.53 15.70
C GLY A 219 -27.31 -6.38 15.05
N THR A 220 -26.04 -6.61 14.71
CA THR A 220 -25.17 -5.67 13.97
C THR A 220 -25.37 -5.70 12.46
N ASP A 221 -26.12 -6.66 11.92
CA ASP A 221 -26.27 -6.84 10.47
C ASP A 221 -27.59 -6.21 9.99
N LEU A 222 -27.50 -5.25 9.08
CA LEU A 222 -28.65 -4.70 8.36
C LEU A 222 -28.77 -5.40 6.99
N VAL A 223 -29.76 -6.27 6.84
CA VAL A 223 -29.92 -7.19 5.71
C VAL A 223 -31.02 -6.72 4.77
N TYR A 224 -30.64 -6.46 3.52
CA TYR A 224 -31.48 -6.06 2.41
C TYR A 224 -31.72 -7.24 1.46
N GLY A 225 -33.00 -7.51 1.15
CA GLY A 225 -33.42 -8.64 0.34
C GLY A 225 -33.80 -9.89 1.16
N PRO A 226 -33.91 -11.08 0.53
CA PRO A 226 -33.48 -11.37 -0.84
C PRO A 226 -34.39 -10.74 -1.90
N TYR A 227 -33.79 -10.01 -2.83
CA TYR A 227 -34.46 -9.52 -4.05
C TYR A 227 -34.37 -10.58 -5.15
N LYS A 228 -35.39 -10.64 -6.01
CA LYS A 228 -35.47 -11.55 -7.17
C LYS A 228 -35.45 -10.72 -8.46
N SER A 229 -34.84 -11.26 -9.50
CA SER A 229 -34.83 -10.68 -10.86
C SER A 229 -34.49 -9.18 -10.87
N ALA A 230 -33.27 -8.84 -10.45
CA ALA A 230 -32.79 -7.48 -10.57
C ALA A 230 -32.17 -7.25 -11.96
N GLU A 231 -32.62 -6.18 -12.60
CA GLU A 231 -32.13 -5.74 -13.92
C GLU A 231 -30.65 -5.31 -13.88
N PRO A 232 -29.94 -5.33 -15.02
CA PRO A 232 -28.62 -4.72 -15.17
C PRO A 232 -28.57 -3.28 -14.63
N LEU A 233 -27.53 -2.97 -13.86
CA LEU A 233 -27.34 -1.70 -13.15
C LEU A 233 -28.58 -1.25 -12.35
N ALA A 234 -29.36 -2.17 -11.78
CA ALA A 234 -30.43 -1.84 -10.83
C ALA A 234 -29.87 -0.93 -9.72
N TYR A 235 -30.61 0.13 -9.38
CA TYR A 235 -30.19 1.13 -8.40
C TYR A 235 -31.31 1.44 -7.43
N ALA A 236 -31.00 1.40 -6.16
CA ALA A 236 -31.79 1.98 -5.07
C ALA A 236 -30.80 2.59 -4.06
N PRO A 237 -31.01 3.83 -3.58
CA PRO A 237 -30.05 4.47 -2.70
C PRO A 237 -29.96 3.74 -1.36
N LEU A 238 -28.75 3.33 -0.99
CA LEU A 238 -28.42 2.80 0.32
C LEU A 238 -27.74 3.91 1.12
N THR A 239 -28.38 4.36 2.17
CA THR A 239 -27.83 5.36 3.11
C THR A 239 -27.86 4.78 4.52
N VAL A 240 -26.77 4.88 5.27
CA VAL A 240 -26.72 4.44 6.67
C VAL A 240 -25.95 5.45 7.52
N HIS A 241 -26.56 5.90 8.62
CA HIS A 241 -25.98 6.80 9.60
C HIS A 241 -25.83 6.09 10.93
N PHE A 242 -24.60 5.96 11.42
CA PHE A 242 -24.29 5.08 12.55
C PHE A 242 -23.18 5.65 13.45
N PRO A 243 -23.18 5.34 14.76
CA PRO A 243 -22.12 5.75 15.67
C PRO A 243 -20.85 4.92 15.43
N HIS A 244 -19.71 5.61 15.27
CA HIS A 244 -18.41 4.98 15.11
C HIS A 244 -17.36 5.80 15.87
N GLN A 245 -16.99 5.36 17.07
CA GLN A 245 -16.13 6.12 18.00
C GLN A 245 -14.63 5.87 17.82
N VAL A 246 -14.19 5.11 16.81
CA VAL A 246 -12.77 4.86 16.55
C VAL A 246 -12.21 5.99 15.65
N PRO A 247 -10.97 6.48 15.88
CA PRO A 247 -10.36 7.48 15.01
C PRO A 247 -10.20 6.94 13.58
N ALA A 248 -10.52 7.75 12.58
CA ALA A 248 -10.31 7.37 11.19
C ALA A 248 -8.86 7.67 10.80
N VAL A 249 -7.96 6.71 11.00
CA VAL A 249 -6.53 6.86 10.71
C VAL A 249 -6.32 6.89 9.19
N TRP A 250 -5.75 7.99 8.70
CA TRP A 250 -5.35 8.16 7.31
C TRP A 250 -3.88 8.54 7.24
N LEU A 251 -3.15 7.99 6.29
CA LEU A 251 -1.73 8.26 6.10
C LEU A 251 -1.54 8.95 4.74
N PRO A 252 -1.54 10.31 4.66
CA PRO A 252 -1.36 11.02 3.39
C PRO A 252 -0.10 10.60 2.61
N SER A 253 0.98 10.29 3.32
CA SER A 253 2.22 9.82 2.74
C SER A 253 2.97 8.91 3.69
N VAL A 254 3.44 7.76 3.19
CA VAL A 254 4.45 6.93 3.84
C VAL A 254 5.55 6.61 2.85
N ARG A 255 6.78 7.00 3.20
CA ARG A 255 7.99 6.77 2.41
C ARG A 255 8.95 5.89 3.22
N ARG A 256 9.11 4.65 2.76
CA ARG A 256 10.01 3.64 3.35
C ARG A 256 11.30 3.60 2.56
N HIS A 257 12.39 4.02 3.19
CA HIS A 257 13.74 3.96 2.65
C HIS A 257 14.50 2.79 3.24
N ILE A 258 14.89 1.83 2.40
CA ILE A 258 15.63 0.62 2.75
C ILE A 258 17.05 0.73 2.19
N GLU A 259 18.07 0.76 3.06
CA GLU A 259 19.47 0.67 2.65
C GLU A 259 20.06 -0.71 2.96
N ILE A 260 20.60 -1.38 1.94
CA ILE A 260 21.28 -2.68 2.07
C ILE A 260 22.80 -2.47 2.19
N SER A 261 23.40 -2.99 3.26
CA SER A 261 24.86 -2.99 3.45
C SER A 261 25.43 -4.40 3.58
N HIS A 262 26.05 -4.90 2.51
CA HIS A 262 26.83 -6.15 2.55
C HIS A 262 28.07 -6.02 3.44
N TRP A 263 28.70 -4.84 3.49
CA TRP A 263 29.88 -4.60 4.31
C TRP A 263 29.57 -4.62 5.82
N GLY A 264 28.43 -4.05 6.22
CA GLY A 264 27.96 -4.08 7.61
C GLY A 264 27.14 -5.32 7.98
N GLY A 265 26.80 -6.19 7.02
CA GLY A 265 25.93 -7.34 7.24
C GLY A 265 24.51 -6.98 7.71
N GLN A 266 24.02 -5.78 7.39
CA GLN A 266 22.78 -5.22 7.91
C GLN A 266 21.92 -4.58 6.82
N LEU A 267 20.60 -4.62 7.05
CA LEU A 267 19.61 -3.84 6.32
C LEU A 267 19.06 -2.78 7.27
N THR A 268 19.06 -1.52 6.86
CA THR A 268 18.48 -0.40 7.63
C THR A 268 17.20 0.09 6.96
N VAL A 269 16.14 0.26 7.74
CA VAL A 269 14.85 0.79 7.31
C VAL A 269 14.61 2.13 7.99
N ASN A 270 14.25 3.16 7.21
CA ASN A 270 13.81 4.45 7.70
C ASN A 270 12.47 4.81 7.04
N ASP A 271 11.41 4.87 7.84
CA ASP A 271 10.06 5.21 7.43
C ASP A 271 9.73 6.65 7.84
N HIS A 272 9.60 7.53 6.85
CA HIS A 272 8.96 8.84 7.02
C HIS A 272 7.45 8.68 6.83
N ALA A 273 6.66 9.09 7.81
CA ALA A 273 5.22 8.94 7.79
C ALA A 273 4.51 10.24 8.18
N VAL A 274 3.44 10.54 7.45
CA VAL A 274 2.46 11.58 7.78
C VAL A 274 1.15 10.87 8.14
N VAL A 275 0.55 11.20 9.28
CA VAL A 275 -0.79 10.73 9.68
C VAL A 275 -1.73 11.90 9.83
N ARG A 276 -2.99 11.70 9.45
CA ARG A 276 -4.12 12.60 9.65
C ARG A 276 -5.27 11.81 10.28
N ASN A 277 -6.01 12.44 11.18
CA ASN A 277 -7.27 11.89 11.65
C ASN A 277 -8.40 12.39 10.73
N ASN A 278 -9.02 11.51 9.95
CA ASN A 278 -10.12 11.81 9.04
C ASN A 278 -11.50 11.79 9.72
N GLY A 279 -11.54 11.64 11.04
CA GLY A 279 -12.76 11.73 11.82
C GLY A 279 -13.37 13.13 11.81
N ALA A 280 -14.52 13.28 12.48
CA ALA A 280 -15.20 14.56 12.63
C ALA A 280 -14.26 15.61 13.25
N THR A 281 -14.22 16.80 12.64
CA THR A 281 -13.32 17.88 13.06
C THR A 281 -13.65 18.42 14.45
N LEU A 282 -12.67 18.96 15.15
CA LEU A 282 -12.92 19.56 16.47
C LEU A 282 -13.72 20.86 16.34
N LYS A 283 -14.90 20.90 16.97
CA LYS A 283 -15.72 22.09 17.13
C LYS A 283 -15.30 22.87 18.38
N GLY A 284 -14.88 24.12 18.19
CA GLY A 284 -14.41 24.99 19.26
C GLY A 284 -12.94 24.76 19.62
N HIS A 285 -12.59 25.00 20.88
CA HIS A 285 -11.20 24.89 21.34
C HIS A 285 -10.88 23.51 21.92
N TYR A 286 -9.60 23.15 21.89
CA TYR A 286 -9.09 21.97 22.58
C TYR A 286 -8.79 22.28 24.05
N GLU A 287 -9.42 21.54 24.95
CA GLU A 287 -9.25 21.61 26.40
C GLU A 287 -8.45 20.42 26.93
N ARG A 288 -7.20 20.66 27.35
CA ARG A 288 -6.34 19.62 27.93
C ARG A 288 -6.92 19.02 29.22
N THR A 289 -7.65 19.80 30.00
CA THR A 289 -8.30 19.39 31.26
C THR A 289 -9.33 18.28 31.07
N LEU A 290 -10.01 18.23 29.91
CA LEU A 290 -10.96 17.17 29.59
C LEU A 290 -10.26 15.82 29.35
N MET A 291 -9.02 15.81 28.84
CA MET A 291 -8.23 14.59 28.67
C MET A 291 -7.74 13.98 29.99
N THR A 292 -7.55 14.81 31.02
CA THR A 292 -7.15 14.34 32.36
C THR A 292 -8.31 13.85 33.22
N ARG A 293 -9.57 13.98 32.76
CA ARG A 293 -10.76 13.55 33.50
C ARG A 293 -11.20 12.15 33.06
N PRO A 294 -11.27 11.16 33.98
CA PRO A 294 -11.74 9.81 33.66
C PRO A 294 -13.13 9.85 33.00
N GLY A 295 -13.32 9.04 31.95
CA GLY A 295 -14.60 8.92 31.24
C GLY A 295 -14.97 10.08 30.30
N MET A 296 -14.18 11.15 30.24
CA MET A 296 -14.43 12.30 29.32
C MET A 296 -13.53 12.33 28.08
N THR A 297 -12.65 11.33 27.92
CA THR A 297 -11.90 11.11 26.69
C THR A 297 -12.79 10.47 25.63
N SER A 298 -13.26 11.24 24.64
CA SER A 298 -13.97 10.67 23.51
C SER A 298 -13.03 9.86 22.62
N GLY A 299 -13.50 8.71 22.13
CA GLY A 299 -12.69 7.74 21.40
C GLY A 299 -12.14 8.24 20.06
N PHE A 300 -12.68 9.33 19.50
CA PHE A 300 -12.23 9.86 18.21
C PHE A 300 -10.84 10.52 18.26
N LEU A 301 -10.29 10.82 19.45
CA LEU A 301 -8.97 11.42 19.60
C LEU A 301 -7.87 10.35 19.57
N LEU A 302 -6.86 10.57 18.73
CA LEU A 302 -5.78 9.63 18.48
C LEU A 302 -4.45 10.16 19.03
N ASN A 303 -3.94 9.59 20.11
CA ASN A 303 -2.69 10.01 20.75
C ASN A 303 -1.62 8.91 20.82
N PHE A 304 -2.00 7.66 20.57
CA PHE A 304 -1.18 6.48 20.80
C PHE A 304 -1.18 5.59 19.57
N PHE A 305 0.01 5.12 19.19
CA PHE A 305 0.24 4.27 18.03
C PHE A 305 1.08 3.06 18.42
N GLN A 306 0.89 1.97 17.68
CA GLN A 306 1.72 0.77 17.74
C GLN A 306 2.08 0.37 16.31
N THR A 307 3.37 0.16 16.04
CA THR A 307 3.84 -0.42 14.78
C THR A 307 4.64 -1.70 15.08
N PRO A 308 4.34 -2.83 14.41
CA PRO A 308 5.12 -4.04 14.53
C PRO A 308 6.47 -3.86 13.82
N LEU A 309 7.53 -4.37 14.45
CA LEU A 309 8.89 -4.41 13.92
C LEU A 309 9.41 -5.87 13.93
N PRO A 310 10.37 -6.24 13.07
CA PRO A 310 11.02 -7.55 13.14
C PRO A 310 11.60 -7.85 14.52
N ALA A 311 11.56 -9.11 14.96
CA ALA A 311 12.07 -9.50 16.29
C ALA A 311 13.58 -9.22 16.45
N THR A 312 14.35 -9.23 15.36
CA THR A 312 15.78 -8.93 15.31
C THR A 312 16.09 -7.44 15.08
N ALA A 313 15.09 -6.56 15.19
CA ALA A 313 15.27 -5.11 15.08
C ALA A 313 16.19 -4.55 16.19
N THR A 314 17.21 -3.82 15.76
CA THR A 314 18.20 -3.12 16.57
C THR A 314 18.27 -1.65 16.15
N ASN A 315 18.96 -0.80 16.90
CA ASN A 315 19.12 0.64 16.59
C ASN A 315 17.79 1.37 16.34
N VAL A 316 16.71 0.93 17.00
CA VAL A 316 15.37 1.50 16.83
C VAL A 316 15.37 2.95 17.31
N HIS A 317 14.93 3.87 16.45
CA HIS A 317 14.83 5.28 16.76
C HIS A 317 13.49 5.87 16.26
N PHE A 318 13.08 6.97 16.87
CA PHE A 318 11.85 7.69 16.54
C PHE A 318 12.07 9.18 16.78
N ARG A 319 11.75 10.01 15.78
CA ARG A 319 11.93 11.47 15.80
C ARG A 319 10.79 12.13 15.03
N ASP A 320 10.37 13.32 15.42
CA ASP A 320 9.65 14.23 14.52
C ASP A 320 10.61 15.27 13.92
N GLU A 321 10.09 16.18 13.09
CA GLU A 321 10.87 17.28 12.46
C GLU A 321 11.65 18.14 13.46
N VAL A 322 11.11 18.30 14.68
CA VAL A 322 11.69 19.15 15.72
C VAL A 322 12.66 18.35 16.61
N GLY A 323 12.74 17.03 16.44
CA GLY A 323 13.75 16.18 17.04
C GLY A 323 13.20 14.96 17.75
N ASN A 324 13.94 14.47 18.75
CA ASN A 324 13.63 13.23 19.44
C ASN A 324 12.33 13.31 20.24
N VAL A 325 11.52 12.24 20.21
CA VAL A 325 10.33 12.10 21.04
C VAL A 325 10.61 11.02 22.08
N SER A 326 10.60 11.37 23.36
CA SER A 326 10.91 10.43 24.45
C SER A 326 9.72 9.57 24.88
N THR A 327 8.50 9.84 24.40
CA THR A 327 7.28 9.07 24.69
C THR A 327 7.16 7.83 23.81
N THR A 328 8.25 7.08 23.69
CA THR A 328 8.43 5.92 22.80
C THR A 328 8.91 4.71 23.59
N PHE A 329 8.28 3.55 23.40
CA PHE A 329 8.54 2.32 24.13
C PHE A 329 8.66 1.14 23.16
N LEU A 330 9.82 0.50 23.11
CA LEU A 330 10.00 -0.75 22.38
C LEU A 330 9.67 -1.93 23.29
N ARG A 331 8.69 -2.75 22.90
CA ARG A 331 8.39 -4.03 23.56
C ARG A 331 8.97 -5.18 22.71
N PRO A 332 10.06 -5.84 23.13
CA PRO A 332 10.55 -7.01 22.43
C PRO A 332 9.56 -8.17 22.60
N GLY A 333 9.42 -8.98 21.57
CA GLY A 333 8.64 -10.22 21.58
C GLY A 333 9.37 -11.30 20.78
N LYS A 334 8.89 -12.55 20.87
CA LYS A 334 9.56 -13.70 20.26
C LYS A 334 9.55 -13.64 18.73
N ASP A 335 8.38 -13.34 18.16
CA ASP A 335 8.16 -13.41 16.71
C ASP A 335 8.18 -12.01 16.06
N GLN A 336 7.87 -10.97 16.83
CA GLN A 336 7.95 -9.55 16.46
C GLN A 336 8.24 -8.69 17.69
N ALA A 337 8.91 -7.55 17.49
CA ALA A 337 8.92 -6.46 18.46
C ALA A 337 7.78 -5.47 18.16
N VAL A 338 7.36 -4.67 19.13
CA VAL A 338 6.33 -3.64 18.93
C VAL A 338 6.87 -2.30 19.40
N LEU A 339 7.02 -1.35 18.47
CA LEU A 339 7.31 0.04 18.79
C LEU A 339 6.00 0.75 19.09
N GLN A 340 5.85 1.21 20.32
CA GLN A 340 4.70 1.95 20.82
C GLN A 340 5.11 3.41 21.02
N PHE A 341 4.29 4.37 20.62
CA PHE A 341 4.62 5.78 20.83
C PHE A 341 3.38 6.63 21.05
N ASN A 342 3.54 7.68 21.85
CA ASN A 342 2.57 8.77 21.91
C ASN A 342 3.09 9.96 21.10
N THR A 343 2.21 10.60 20.34
CA THR A 343 2.47 11.88 19.67
C THR A 343 2.59 13.02 20.70
N ARG A 344 3.27 14.12 20.33
CA ARG A 344 3.44 15.28 21.23
C ARG A 344 2.10 15.93 21.65
N TYR A 345 1.06 15.77 20.84
CA TYR A 345 -0.31 16.22 21.08
C TYR A 345 -1.30 15.17 20.54
N PRO A 346 -2.50 15.02 21.13
CA PRO A 346 -3.54 14.15 20.57
C PRO A 346 -4.06 14.70 19.25
N LEU A 347 -4.31 13.84 18.27
CA LEU A 347 -4.87 14.17 16.98
C LEU A 347 -6.41 14.18 17.04
N ALA A 348 -7.01 15.36 17.03
CA ALA A 348 -8.42 15.54 16.71
C ALA A 348 -8.67 15.45 15.20
N GLY A 349 -9.94 15.31 14.78
CA GLY A 349 -10.29 15.28 13.36
C GLY A 349 -9.76 16.50 12.61
N GLY A 350 -9.13 16.25 11.46
CA GLY A 350 -8.41 17.24 10.64
C GLY A 350 -6.96 17.49 11.05
N TRP A 351 -6.52 17.10 12.26
CA TRP A 351 -5.14 17.34 12.70
C TRP A 351 -4.17 16.35 12.04
N ILE A 352 -2.94 16.80 11.81
CA ILE A 352 -1.86 16.09 11.12
C ILE A 352 -0.67 15.97 12.06
N TYR A 353 0.05 14.84 12.02
CA TYR A 353 1.34 14.66 12.68
C TYR A 353 2.28 13.89 11.75
N ASN A 354 3.56 14.22 11.76
CA ASN A 354 4.57 13.58 10.93
C ASN A 354 5.79 13.17 11.76
N TRP A 355 6.39 12.03 11.41
CA TRP A 355 7.54 11.47 12.11
C TRP A 355 8.40 10.62 11.18
N ASN A 356 9.65 10.45 11.60
CA ASN A 356 10.60 9.49 11.09
C ASN A 356 10.81 8.41 12.17
N HIS A 357 10.70 7.14 11.78
CA HIS A 357 11.15 6.04 12.62
C HIS A 357 11.94 5.04 11.81
N GLY A 358 12.90 4.36 12.43
CA GLY A 358 13.76 3.44 11.72
C GLY A 358 14.45 2.44 12.62
N TYR A 359 14.98 1.40 12.00
CA TYR A 359 15.63 0.27 12.66
C TYR A 359 16.64 -0.41 11.73
N SER A 360 17.61 -1.11 12.31
CA SER A 360 18.53 -2.00 11.61
C SER A 360 18.21 -3.46 11.93
N GLN A 361 18.32 -4.35 10.96
CA GLN A 361 18.16 -5.80 11.14
C GLN A 361 19.31 -6.58 10.46
N PRO A 362 19.65 -7.79 10.92
CA PRO A 362 20.63 -8.65 10.26
C PRO A 362 20.24 -8.94 8.81
N LEU A 363 21.16 -8.78 7.87
CA LEU A 363 20.89 -8.99 6.45
C LEU A 363 20.55 -10.46 6.15
N ALA A 364 21.08 -11.40 6.94
CA ALA A 364 20.85 -12.83 6.82
C ALA A 364 19.40 -13.29 7.14
N ASP A 365 18.57 -12.42 7.74
CA ASP A 365 17.17 -12.74 8.03
C ASP A 365 16.27 -12.55 6.79
N VAL A 366 16.62 -11.56 5.96
CA VAL A 366 15.75 -11.01 4.90
C VAL A 366 16.33 -11.12 3.48
N LEU A 367 17.65 -11.28 3.34
CA LEU A 367 18.32 -11.50 2.06
C LEU A 367 18.69 -12.98 1.91
N ARG A 368 18.27 -13.62 0.81
CA ARG A 368 18.60 -15.01 0.48
C ARG A 368 19.47 -15.08 -0.76
N TYR A 369 20.58 -15.81 -0.68
CA TYR A 369 21.41 -16.11 -1.84
C TYR A 369 20.94 -17.41 -2.50
N ASP A 370 20.71 -17.36 -3.81
CA ASP A 370 20.43 -18.52 -4.64
C ASP A 370 21.71 -18.88 -5.43
N SER A 371 22.27 -20.05 -5.13
CA SER A 371 23.48 -20.58 -5.78
C SER A 371 23.25 -21.09 -7.20
N THR A 372 22.01 -21.39 -7.60
CA THR A 372 21.70 -21.82 -8.97
C THR A 372 21.65 -20.62 -9.92
N THR A 373 21.00 -19.52 -9.53
CA THR A 373 20.98 -18.30 -10.36
C THR A 373 22.16 -17.35 -10.11
N GLN A 374 22.91 -17.57 -9.02
CA GLN A 374 23.97 -16.69 -8.50
C GLN A 374 23.42 -15.28 -8.22
N ARG A 375 22.33 -15.19 -7.45
CA ARG A 375 21.62 -13.92 -7.13
C ARG A 375 21.28 -13.78 -5.66
N TYR A 376 21.25 -12.55 -5.20
CA TYR A 376 20.66 -12.15 -3.94
C TYR A 376 19.20 -11.75 -4.15
N ASN A 377 18.31 -12.29 -3.34
CA ASN A 377 16.88 -12.05 -3.36
C ASN A 377 16.45 -11.39 -2.05
N LEU A 378 15.95 -10.17 -2.11
CA LEU A 378 15.29 -9.47 -1.01
C LEU A 378 13.77 -9.59 -1.18
N MET A 379 13.06 -9.99 -0.12
CA MET A 379 11.60 -9.94 -0.03
C MET A 379 11.19 -8.73 0.81
N THR A 380 10.27 -7.92 0.31
CA THR A 380 9.73 -6.74 0.98
C THR A 380 8.26 -6.51 0.56
N THR A 381 7.59 -5.51 1.14
CA THR A 381 6.22 -5.10 0.79
C THR A 381 6.13 -3.57 0.70
N LEU A 382 5.09 -3.07 0.02
CA LEU A 382 4.76 -1.64 0.08
C LEU A 382 4.51 -1.21 1.54
N PRO A 383 4.99 -0.04 1.98
CA PRO A 383 4.84 0.37 3.36
C PRO A 383 3.36 0.57 3.74
N PHE A 384 2.96 -0.20 4.73
CA PHE A 384 1.67 -0.20 5.39
C PHE A 384 1.95 -0.22 6.90
N LEU A 385 1.52 0.82 7.63
CA LEU A 385 1.95 1.04 9.03
C LEU A 385 0.93 0.59 10.07
N PHE A 386 -0.36 0.79 9.82
CA PHE A 386 -1.42 0.57 10.81
C PHE A 386 -2.59 -0.20 10.21
N PRO A 387 -3.09 -1.26 10.86
CA PRO A 387 -4.23 -2.03 10.38
C PRO A 387 -5.47 -1.13 10.23
N ASN A 388 -6.19 -1.30 9.11
CA ASN A 388 -7.38 -0.54 8.72
C ASN A 388 -7.16 0.96 8.45
N ALA A 389 -5.91 1.40 8.25
CA ALA A 389 -5.59 2.74 7.80
C ALA A 389 -5.28 2.74 6.30
N THR A 390 -5.79 3.70 5.53
CA THR A 390 -5.35 3.89 4.14
C THR A 390 -4.03 4.66 4.11
N VAL A 391 -3.09 4.19 3.31
CA VAL A 391 -1.92 4.95 2.86
C VAL A 391 -2.25 5.56 1.51
N GLU A 392 -2.46 6.87 1.47
CA GLU A 392 -2.85 7.60 0.25
C GLU A 392 -1.74 7.58 -0.79
N GLN A 393 -0.50 7.87 -0.39
CA GLN A 393 0.71 7.73 -1.20
C GLN A 393 1.72 6.82 -0.48
N SER A 394 1.94 5.62 -1.02
CA SER A 394 2.90 4.64 -0.51
C SER A 394 4.11 4.61 -1.43
N MET A 395 5.30 4.92 -0.89
CA MET A 395 6.56 4.96 -1.63
C MET A 395 7.59 4.07 -0.95
N LEU A 396 8.12 3.10 -1.69
CA LEU A 396 9.16 2.18 -1.28
C LEU A 396 10.43 2.47 -2.08
N GLU A 397 11.46 2.97 -1.40
CA GLU A 397 12.82 3.18 -1.94
C GLU A 397 13.72 2.05 -1.43
N VAL A 398 14.37 1.31 -2.33
CA VAL A 398 15.33 0.25 -1.98
C VAL A 398 16.68 0.54 -2.60
N VAL A 399 17.63 0.95 -1.77
CA VAL A 399 19.02 1.22 -2.12
C VAL A 399 19.84 -0.06 -2.00
N LEU A 400 20.29 -0.57 -3.14
CA LEU A 400 21.16 -1.74 -3.26
C LEU A 400 22.64 -1.37 -2.98
N PRO A 401 23.54 -2.33 -2.72
CA PRO A 401 24.96 -2.02 -2.55
C PRO A 401 25.61 -1.47 -3.83
N GLU A 402 26.64 -0.63 -3.68
CA GLU A 402 27.43 -0.10 -4.80
C GLU A 402 28.06 -1.25 -5.61
N GLY A 403 27.77 -1.32 -6.91
CA GLY A 403 28.22 -2.42 -7.77
C GLY A 403 27.25 -3.60 -7.86
N ALA A 404 26.04 -3.50 -7.30
CA ALA A 404 24.95 -4.38 -7.69
C ALA A 404 24.65 -4.23 -9.19
N THR A 405 24.53 -5.36 -9.88
CA THR A 405 24.24 -5.45 -11.32
C THR A 405 23.08 -6.40 -11.57
N ASP A 406 22.52 -6.38 -12.79
CA ASP A 406 21.48 -7.31 -13.22
C ASP A 406 20.30 -7.31 -12.23
N ILE A 407 19.53 -6.21 -12.22
CA ILE A 407 18.48 -5.94 -11.24
C ILE A 407 17.13 -6.37 -11.83
N HIS A 408 16.39 -7.22 -11.11
CA HIS A 408 15.04 -7.64 -11.46
C HIS A 408 14.10 -7.38 -10.30
N VAL A 409 12.91 -6.83 -10.62
CA VAL A 409 11.84 -6.57 -9.66
C VAL A 409 10.65 -7.44 -10.07
N ARG A 410 10.14 -8.23 -9.12
CA ARG A 410 8.93 -9.04 -9.30
C ARG A 410 7.91 -8.60 -8.25
N THR A 411 6.72 -8.23 -8.68
CA THR A 411 5.60 -7.85 -7.82
C THR A 411 4.33 -8.54 -8.32
N ALA A 412 3.48 -8.98 -7.40
CA ALA A 412 2.14 -9.47 -7.70
C ALA A 412 1.06 -8.39 -7.49
N ALA A 413 1.39 -7.30 -6.78
CA ALA A 413 0.56 -6.11 -6.72
C ALA A 413 0.89 -5.19 -7.91
N ASP A 414 -0.12 -4.57 -8.51
CA ASP A 414 0.09 -3.48 -9.47
C ASP A 414 0.82 -2.32 -8.78
N VAL A 415 1.64 -1.58 -9.52
CA VAL A 415 2.42 -0.45 -9.02
C VAL A 415 2.28 0.68 -10.05
N ASP A 416 1.98 1.89 -9.58
CA ASP A 416 1.69 3.04 -10.47
C ASP A 416 2.97 3.57 -11.13
N ASN A 417 4.10 3.51 -10.42
CA ASN A 417 5.40 3.90 -10.94
C ASN A 417 6.53 3.01 -10.39
N LEU A 418 7.40 2.54 -11.28
CA LEU A 418 8.62 1.80 -10.99
C LEU A 418 9.80 2.52 -11.66
N SER A 419 10.63 3.23 -10.89
CA SER A 419 11.85 3.88 -11.39
C SER A 419 13.12 3.20 -10.87
N GLN A 420 14.22 3.40 -11.58
CA GLN A 420 15.56 3.07 -11.15
C GLN A 420 16.44 4.31 -11.25
N ASP A 421 16.98 4.72 -10.11
CA ASP A 421 17.72 5.97 -9.94
C ASP A 421 19.08 5.67 -9.29
N THR A 422 20.00 6.65 -9.29
CA THR A 422 21.28 6.51 -8.58
C THR A 422 21.26 7.32 -7.29
N TYR A 423 21.48 6.64 -6.17
CA TYR A 423 21.57 7.23 -4.84
C TYR A 423 23.03 7.34 -4.40
N TYR A 424 23.40 8.48 -3.82
CA TYR A 424 24.75 8.75 -3.33
C TYR A 424 24.72 8.95 -1.81
N THR A 425 25.48 8.13 -1.09
CA THR A 425 25.70 8.26 0.35
C THR A 425 27.21 8.13 0.67
N TYR A 426 27.55 8.00 1.95
CA TYR A 426 28.92 8.02 2.44
C TYR A 426 29.81 6.96 1.77
N MET A 427 30.98 7.41 1.32
CA MET A 427 32.04 6.58 0.72
C MET A 427 31.60 5.80 -0.53
N ASP A 428 30.55 6.24 -1.24
CA ASP A 428 30.21 5.72 -2.56
C ASP A 428 31.09 6.37 -3.64
N SER A 429 31.59 5.59 -4.61
CA SER A 429 32.46 6.11 -5.69
C SER A 429 31.71 6.28 -7.01
N ILE A 430 30.92 5.27 -7.39
CA ILE A 430 30.07 5.30 -8.60
C ILE A 430 28.63 5.72 -8.27
N GLY A 431 28.21 5.52 -7.01
CA GLY A 431 26.82 5.62 -6.58
C GLY A 431 26.15 4.24 -6.50
N ARG A 432 24.99 4.19 -5.85
CA ARG A 432 24.23 2.97 -5.59
C ARG A 432 22.96 2.94 -6.43
N PRO A 433 22.58 1.80 -7.03
CA PRO A 433 21.30 1.69 -7.69
C PRO A 433 20.18 1.68 -6.64
N MET A 434 19.22 2.59 -6.80
CA MET A 434 18.02 2.71 -6.00
C MET A 434 16.82 2.33 -6.86
N ILE A 435 15.94 1.49 -6.30
CA ILE A 435 14.68 1.10 -6.92
C ILE A 435 13.56 1.81 -6.18
N THR A 436 12.72 2.55 -6.89
CA THR A 436 11.57 3.24 -6.30
C THR A 436 10.29 2.63 -6.84
N LEU A 437 9.42 2.17 -5.94
CA LEU A 437 8.06 1.71 -6.24
C LEU A 437 7.08 2.66 -5.56
N ALA A 438 6.16 3.25 -6.33
CA ALA A 438 5.09 4.10 -5.80
C ALA A 438 3.72 3.52 -6.16
N ARG A 439 2.81 3.51 -5.19
CA ARG A 439 1.40 3.15 -5.37
C ARG A 439 0.49 4.06 -4.53
N ARG A 440 -0.63 4.49 -5.11
CA ARG A 440 -1.71 5.22 -4.45
C ARG A 440 -2.69 4.25 -3.76
N LEU A 441 -3.31 4.70 -2.66
CA LEU A 441 -4.35 3.96 -1.93
C LEU A 441 -3.96 2.53 -1.50
N VAL A 442 -2.83 2.39 -0.79
CA VAL A 442 -2.44 1.10 -0.20
C VAL A 442 -3.28 0.80 1.04
N VAL A 443 -3.76 -0.44 1.11
CA VAL A 443 -4.66 -1.00 2.14
C VAL A 443 -4.09 -2.32 2.70
N ASP A 444 -4.61 -2.79 3.83
CA ASP A 444 -4.12 -3.97 4.56
C ASP A 444 -3.87 -5.19 3.64
N GLU A 445 -4.83 -5.47 2.76
CA GLU A 445 -4.84 -6.65 1.90
C GLU A 445 -3.64 -6.71 0.94
N LEU A 446 -3.08 -5.55 0.57
CA LEU A 446 -1.91 -5.49 -0.31
C LEU A 446 -0.63 -6.01 0.37
N SER A 447 -0.59 -6.11 1.71
CA SER A 447 0.56 -6.68 2.42
C SER A 447 0.78 -8.17 2.13
N GLN A 448 -0.22 -8.87 1.55
CA GLN A 448 -0.13 -10.27 1.17
C GLN A 448 0.66 -10.50 -0.14
N TYR A 449 0.90 -9.44 -0.93
CA TYR A 449 1.63 -9.52 -2.20
C TYR A 449 3.07 -9.04 -2.02
N PRO A 450 4.05 -9.95 -1.86
CA PRO A 450 5.44 -9.55 -1.71
C PRO A 450 6.03 -9.00 -3.01
N ILE A 451 6.92 -8.03 -2.83
CA ILE A 451 7.84 -7.53 -3.84
C ILE A 451 9.17 -8.25 -3.62
N ILE A 452 9.68 -8.91 -4.66
CA ILE A 452 10.96 -9.59 -4.68
C ILE A 452 11.93 -8.81 -5.56
N ILE A 453 13.04 -8.39 -4.98
CA ILE A 453 14.12 -7.67 -5.66
C ILE A 453 15.32 -8.61 -5.75
N SER A 454 15.69 -8.98 -6.97
CA SER A 454 16.76 -9.93 -7.28
C SER A 454 17.92 -9.23 -7.99
N TYR A 455 19.14 -9.30 -7.43
CA TYR A 455 20.33 -8.67 -8.02
C TYR A 455 21.57 -9.57 -7.94
N ARG A 456 22.56 -9.29 -8.78
CA ARG A 456 23.91 -9.87 -8.72
C ARG A 456 24.87 -8.93 -8.03
N TYR A 457 25.81 -9.48 -7.27
CA TYR A 457 26.80 -8.71 -6.52
C TYR A 457 28.10 -9.49 -6.41
N ASP A 458 29.20 -8.88 -6.85
CA ASP A 458 30.55 -9.44 -6.74
C ASP A 458 31.16 -9.02 -5.39
N MET A 459 31.69 -9.99 -4.64
CA MET A 459 32.35 -9.75 -3.36
C MET A 459 33.62 -8.89 -3.50
N LEU A 460 34.28 -8.89 -4.66
CA LEU A 460 35.41 -7.98 -4.91
C LEU A 460 34.99 -6.51 -4.91
N ALA A 461 33.71 -6.19 -5.17
CA ALA A 461 33.21 -4.82 -5.08
C ALA A 461 33.30 -4.25 -3.65
N LEU A 462 33.27 -5.09 -2.60
CA LEU A 462 33.45 -4.65 -1.20
C LEU A 462 34.82 -3.99 -0.95
N LEU A 463 35.85 -4.38 -1.70
CA LEU A 463 37.20 -3.81 -1.57
C LEU A 463 37.30 -2.40 -2.17
N ARG A 464 36.33 -1.97 -2.98
CA ARG A 464 36.32 -0.64 -3.62
C ARG A 464 36.38 0.48 -2.59
N LYS A 465 35.58 0.43 -1.52
CA LYS A 465 35.49 1.52 -0.54
C LYS A 465 36.80 1.68 0.28
N PRO A 466 37.38 0.61 0.86
CA PRO A 466 38.71 0.70 1.46
C PRO A 466 39.79 1.19 0.48
N PHE A 467 39.75 0.74 -0.78
CA PHE A 467 40.74 1.15 -1.80
C PHE A 467 40.68 2.65 -2.10
N HIS A 468 39.49 3.24 -2.26
CA HIS A 468 39.37 4.68 -2.54
C HIS A 468 39.83 5.53 -1.35
N LEU A 469 39.55 5.11 -0.11
CA LEU A 469 40.08 5.77 1.09
C LEU A 469 41.61 5.65 1.18
N ALA A 470 42.17 4.47 0.93
CA ALA A 470 43.62 4.25 0.92
C ALA A 470 44.31 5.10 -0.16
N LEU A 471 43.72 5.20 -1.36
CA LEU A 471 44.19 6.04 -2.45
C LEU A 471 44.14 7.53 -2.09
N LEU A 472 43.06 8.00 -1.46
CA LEU A 472 42.93 9.39 -1.00
C LEU A 472 44.05 9.77 -0.01
N PHE A 473 44.28 8.94 1.01
CA PHE A 473 45.38 9.17 1.95
C PHE A 473 46.76 9.03 1.29
N PHE A 474 46.95 8.08 0.38
CA PHE A 474 48.19 7.92 -0.38
C PHE A 474 48.51 9.18 -1.19
N VAL A 475 47.54 9.73 -1.93
CA VAL A 475 47.71 10.97 -2.71
C VAL A 475 48.02 12.16 -1.79
N LEU A 476 47.35 12.27 -0.63
CA LEU A 476 47.62 13.32 0.36
C LEU A 476 49.06 13.26 0.88
N PHE A 477 49.53 12.08 1.30
CA PHE A 477 50.90 11.91 1.80
C PHE A 477 51.95 12.05 0.68
N PHE A 478 51.64 11.61 -0.54
CA PHE A 478 52.50 11.80 -1.71
C PHE A 478 52.65 13.29 -2.07
N PHE A 479 51.55 14.05 -2.06
CA PHE A 479 51.59 15.50 -2.27
C PHE A 479 52.35 16.22 -1.16
N ALA A 480 52.11 15.87 0.11
CA ALA A 480 52.86 16.42 1.25
C ALA A 480 54.38 16.13 1.14
N SER A 481 54.74 14.92 0.68
CA SER A 481 56.13 14.54 0.39
C SER A 481 56.75 15.44 -0.69
N ILE A 482 56.05 15.66 -1.81
CA ILE A 482 56.50 16.58 -2.87
C ILE A 482 56.66 18.00 -2.32
N VAL A 483 55.65 18.53 -1.63
CA VAL A 483 55.68 19.89 -1.05
C VAL A 483 56.84 20.06 -0.07
N SER A 484 57.16 19.03 0.73
CA SER A 484 58.32 19.04 1.64
C SER A 484 59.69 19.05 0.95
N ARG A 485 59.73 18.72 -0.35
CA ARG A 485 60.93 18.66 -1.19
C ARG A 485 61.10 19.91 -2.08
N VAL A 486 60.14 20.82 -2.09
CA VAL A 486 60.23 22.09 -2.80
C VAL A 486 60.93 23.12 -1.92
N ASP A 487 62.12 23.58 -2.34
CA ASP A 487 62.81 24.68 -1.68
C ASP A 487 62.12 26.02 -1.97
N TYR A 488 61.35 26.55 -1.02
CA TYR A 488 60.74 27.89 -1.09
C TYR A 488 61.73 29.04 -0.81
N ASN A 489 63.03 28.76 -0.81
CA ASN A 489 64.08 29.75 -0.54
C ASN A 489 64.28 30.67 -1.75
N LEU A 490 63.78 31.92 -1.64
CA LEU A 490 64.13 32.99 -2.57
C LEU A 490 65.67 33.17 -2.63
N PRO A 491 66.29 33.19 -3.82
CA PRO A 491 67.74 33.23 -3.95
C PRO A 491 68.28 34.58 -3.44
N ASN A 492 68.82 34.55 -2.22
CA ASN A 492 69.38 35.73 -1.59
C ASN A 492 70.74 36.05 -2.26
N ARG A 493 70.74 37.03 -3.18
CA ARG A 493 71.83 37.37 -4.12
C ARG A 493 73.07 38.00 -3.46
N ARG A 494 73.47 37.52 -2.27
CA ARG A 494 74.62 37.98 -1.47
C ARG A 494 75.26 36.86 -0.63
N ARG A 495 75.47 35.66 -1.19
CA ARG A 495 76.35 34.63 -0.57
C ARG A 495 76.87 33.51 -1.49
N GLY A 496 76.80 33.66 -2.82
CA GLY A 496 77.32 32.66 -3.76
C GLY A 496 78.85 32.57 -3.77
N ASP A 497 79.52 33.72 -3.71
CA ASP A 497 80.94 33.83 -4.08
C ASP A 497 81.92 33.44 -2.95
N ALA A 498 81.44 33.32 -1.70
CA ALA A 498 82.29 33.09 -0.54
C ALA A 498 82.68 31.62 -0.32
N LYS A 499 81.81 30.66 -0.65
CA LYS A 499 82.05 29.22 -0.37
C LYS A 499 82.90 28.50 -1.42
N ALA A 500 83.04 29.06 -2.63
CA ALA A 500 83.88 28.48 -3.68
C ALA A 500 85.40 28.69 -3.43
N ALA A 501 85.77 29.70 -2.63
CA ALA A 501 87.18 30.05 -2.38
C ALA A 501 87.85 29.24 -1.25
N GLU A 502 87.07 28.62 -0.35
CA GLU A 502 87.60 28.04 0.89
C GLU A 502 88.00 26.55 0.75
N GLN A 503 87.54 25.86 -0.30
CA GLN A 503 87.80 24.42 -0.52
C GLN A 503 89.04 24.10 -1.39
N SER A 504 89.75 25.12 -1.88
CA SER A 504 90.89 24.94 -2.81
C SER A 504 92.27 24.79 -2.16
N THR A 505 92.39 24.96 -0.85
CA THR A 505 93.67 24.96 -0.13
C THR A 505 93.77 23.86 0.92
N VAL A 506 94.98 23.32 1.08
CA VAL A 506 95.41 22.24 2.01
C VAL A 506 95.08 20.81 1.56
N LYS A 507 96.02 20.22 0.82
CA LYS A 507 96.16 18.76 0.64
C LYS A 507 97.63 18.38 0.44
N VAL A 508 98.33 17.99 1.52
CA VAL A 508 99.67 17.34 1.50
C VAL A 508 99.72 16.32 2.67
N PRO A 509 100.11 15.04 2.47
CA PRO A 509 100.03 14.00 3.51
C PRO A 509 101.37 13.29 3.88
N LEU A 510 101.28 12.40 4.89
CA LEU A 510 102.19 11.27 5.29
C LEU A 510 103.39 11.57 6.24
N PRO A 511 103.90 10.58 7.02
CA PRO A 511 103.43 9.20 7.32
C PRO A 511 103.39 8.76 8.83
N GLU A 512 103.14 7.46 9.04
CA GLU A 512 102.77 6.67 10.24
C GLU A 512 103.76 6.52 11.43
N SER A 513 103.21 6.12 12.60
CA SER A 513 103.82 5.09 13.50
C SER A 513 102.79 4.39 14.41
N LYS A 514 102.91 3.05 14.56
CA LYS A 514 102.17 2.12 15.47
C LYS A 514 103.01 1.83 16.74
N PRO A 515 102.61 0.92 17.68
CA PRO A 515 101.30 0.63 18.32
C PRO A 515 101.42 0.46 19.87
N GLU A 516 100.33 0.22 20.63
CA GLU A 516 100.33 -0.75 21.76
C GLU A 516 98.94 -1.10 22.35
N VAL A 517 98.87 -2.24 23.07
CA VAL A 517 97.72 -2.94 23.68
C VAL A 517 98.24 -3.62 24.95
N PRO A 518 97.63 -3.50 26.16
CA PRO A 518 96.64 -4.49 26.67
C PRO A 518 95.65 -3.88 27.72
N ALA A 519 94.74 -4.55 28.45
CA ALA A 519 94.20 -5.92 28.52
C ALA A 519 92.81 -5.88 29.21
N SER A 520 92.02 -6.96 29.09
CA SER A 520 90.95 -7.32 30.06
C SER A 520 91.46 -8.47 30.95
N PRO A 521 90.83 -8.83 32.10
CA PRO A 521 89.69 -9.78 32.03
C PRO A 521 88.66 -9.71 33.19
N GLU A 522 87.76 -10.71 33.19
CA GLU A 522 87.03 -11.32 34.33
C GLU A 522 85.69 -10.74 34.86
N THR A 523 84.60 -11.44 34.48
CA THR A 523 83.41 -11.74 35.28
C THR A 523 83.65 -12.94 36.21
N PRO A 524 82.90 -13.12 37.34
CA PRO A 524 81.89 -14.19 37.32
C PRO A 524 80.60 -14.02 38.17
N GLU A 525 79.54 -14.71 37.71
CA GLU A 525 78.52 -15.49 38.45
C GLU A 525 77.38 -14.91 39.34
N LYS A 526 76.18 -15.51 39.11
CA LYS A 526 75.10 -15.91 40.07
C LYS A 526 74.32 -14.79 40.80
N SER A 527 73.05 -14.95 41.22
CA SER A 527 71.96 -15.93 40.99
C SER A 527 70.62 -15.38 41.53
N ALA A 528 69.55 -16.21 41.58
CA ALA A 528 68.22 -15.97 42.22
C ALA A 528 67.27 -14.97 41.51
N SER A 529 66.13 -15.40 40.95
CA SER A 529 64.89 -15.89 41.61
C SER A 529 64.06 -14.80 42.28
N MET A 530 62.92 -14.41 41.65
CA MET A 530 61.56 -14.49 42.25
C MET A 530 60.48 -14.00 41.24
N LYS A 531 59.71 -14.92 40.63
CA LYS A 531 58.51 -14.59 39.84
C LYS A 531 57.26 -15.21 40.48
N ARG A 532 56.39 -14.40 41.08
CA ARG A 532 55.07 -14.87 41.55
C ARG A 532 54.02 -13.74 41.66
N ARG A 533 53.15 -13.61 40.65
CA ARG A 533 51.74 -13.21 40.87
C ARG A 533 50.84 -13.58 39.70
N LYS A 534 49.95 -14.56 39.93
CA LYS A 534 48.76 -14.83 39.11
C LYS A 534 47.64 -13.86 39.50
N LYS A 535 46.93 -13.32 38.51
CA LYS A 535 45.58 -12.73 38.57
C LYS A 535 45.07 -12.69 37.13
N LYS A 536 43.80 -12.96 36.81
CA LYS A 536 42.75 -13.78 37.45
C LYS A 536 41.75 -14.03 36.30
N SER A 537 41.22 -15.23 36.11
CA SER A 537 40.28 -15.49 35.01
C SER A 537 38.82 -15.29 35.43
N ASN A 538 37.98 -15.17 34.40
CA ASN A 538 36.51 -15.33 34.36
C ASN A 538 35.65 -14.41 35.24
N LYS A 539 34.84 -13.60 34.56
CA LYS A 539 33.44 -13.99 34.39
C LYS A 539 33.03 -13.84 32.93
#